data_AF-A0A502MMG5-F1
#
_entry.id   AF-A0A502MMG5-F1
#
_cell.length_a   1.000
_cell.length_b   1.000
_cell.length_c   1.000
_cell.angle_alpha   90.00
_cell.angle_beta   90.00
_cell.angle_gamma   90.00
#
_symmetry.space_group_name_H-M   'P 1'
#
loop_
_entity.id
_entity.type
_entity.pdbx_description
1 polymer ?
#
loop_
_entity_poly.entity_id
_entity_poly.type
_entity_poly.pdbx_seq_one_letter_code
_entity_poly.pdbx_strand_id
1 'polypeptide(L)'
;MTRVLFPALACALLTISGAAFADTPVEAVTDLNVRAGPGPQYPVIGVLAAGQSATLNGCIEGSKWCTIAEADGKGWVYSDYVTGDFGGSRVVVTRRPANAEIAVVAPPTDNIYTTDTYTGAIVSNDDAIDSIGRPLAEVGTYVATHRVDPVYLDGEVVTGATLPDTVELREIPDYRYRYVYVNNQPALVDPGTRRIVYVMR
;
A
#
# COMPACT_ATOMS: atom_id res chain seq x y z
N MET A 1 -26.06 75.19 -14.90
CA MET A 1 -25.43 74.84 -13.62
C MET A 1 -25.17 73.34 -13.60
N THR A 2 -23.88 73.02 -13.66
CA THR A 2 -23.13 71.81 -13.28
C THR A 2 -23.74 70.41 -13.49
N ARG A 3 -23.24 69.71 -14.53
CA ARG A 3 -23.35 68.26 -14.72
C ARG A 3 -22.47 67.54 -13.69
N VAL A 4 -23.04 66.58 -12.95
CA VAL A 4 -22.29 65.72 -12.02
C VAL A 4 -21.98 64.40 -12.74
N LEU A 5 -20.69 64.13 -12.97
CA LEU A 5 -20.16 62.88 -13.50
C LEU A 5 -19.91 61.90 -12.34
N PHE A 6 -20.56 60.74 -12.34
CA PHE A 6 -20.26 59.62 -11.46
C PHE A 6 -19.08 58.81 -12.05
N PRO A 7 -17.97 58.59 -11.33
CA PRO A 7 -16.94 57.67 -11.78
C PRO A 7 -17.41 56.23 -11.51
N ALA A 8 -17.62 55.45 -12.57
CA ALA A 8 -17.83 54.02 -12.47
C ALA A 8 -16.48 53.34 -12.14
N LEU A 9 -16.31 52.94 -10.88
CA LEU A 9 -15.18 52.09 -10.46
C LEU A 9 -15.44 50.67 -10.98
N ALA A 10 -14.78 50.28 -12.06
CA ALA A 10 -14.77 48.91 -12.53
C ALA A 10 -13.80 48.08 -11.65
N CYS A 11 -14.33 47.40 -10.64
CA CYS A 11 -13.59 46.36 -9.92
C CYS A 11 -13.36 45.16 -10.85
N ALA A 12 -12.16 45.02 -11.40
CA ALA A 12 -11.73 43.80 -12.06
C ALA A 12 -11.48 42.70 -11.01
N LEU A 13 -12.43 41.78 -10.86
CA LEU A 13 -12.20 40.53 -10.11
C LEU A 13 -11.22 39.65 -10.91
N LEU A 14 -9.96 39.60 -10.48
CA LEU A 14 -9.01 38.59 -10.91
C LEU A 14 -9.38 37.27 -10.20
N THR A 15 -10.02 36.36 -10.92
CA THR A 15 -10.20 34.98 -10.45
C THR A 15 -8.83 34.30 -10.46
N ILE A 16 -8.21 34.18 -9.29
CA ILE A 16 -7.03 33.32 -9.12
C ILE A 16 -7.54 31.88 -9.24
N SER A 17 -7.41 31.28 -10.43
CA SER A 17 -7.56 29.84 -10.60
C SER A 17 -6.39 29.17 -9.88
N GLY A 18 -6.58 28.84 -8.60
CA GLY A 18 -5.70 27.91 -7.92
C GLY A 18 -5.76 26.57 -8.65
N ALA A 19 -4.60 25.95 -8.90
CA ALA A 19 -4.56 24.57 -9.36
C ALA A 19 -5.24 23.70 -8.30
N ALA A 20 -6.43 23.20 -8.59
CA ALA A 20 -7.02 22.14 -7.80
C ALA A 20 -6.22 20.87 -8.12
N PHE A 21 -5.48 20.35 -7.15
CA PHE A 21 -4.94 19.00 -7.27
C PHE A 21 -6.14 18.06 -7.42
N ALA A 22 -6.20 17.32 -8.52
CA ALA A 22 -7.25 16.34 -8.70
C ALA A 22 -7.02 15.21 -7.69
N ASP A 23 -8.02 14.90 -6.88
CA ASP A 23 -8.07 13.67 -6.10
C ASP A 23 -7.78 12.52 -7.08
N THR A 24 -6.68 11.79 -6.87
CA THR A 24 -6.32 10.67 -7.75
C THR A 24 -6.91 9.40 -7.16
N PRO A 25 -8.08 8.91 -7.63
CA PRO A 25 -8.65 7.69 -7.12
C PRO A 25 -7.75 6.52 -7.49
N VAL A 26 -7.49 5.66 -6.52
CA VAL A 26 -6.82 4.38 -6.71
C VAL A 26 -7.64 3.26 -6.09
N GLU A 27 -7.49 2.05 -6.61
CA GLU A 27 -8.20 0.87 -6.15
C GLU A 27 -7.22 -0.25 -5.84
N ALA A 28 -7.40 -0.93 -4.72
CA ALA A 28 -6.57 -2.07 -4.37
C ALA A 28 -6.92 -3.30 -5.21
N VAL A 29 -5.88 -4.00 -5.70
CA VAL A 29 -6.06 -5.22 -6.50
C VAL A 29 -6.24 -6.47 -5.64
N THR A 30 -5.87 -6.39 -4.36
CA THR A 30 -5.97 -7.43 -3.34
C THR A 30 -6.15 -6.74 -1.98
N ASP A 31 -6.50 -7.50 -0.93
CA ASP A 31 -6.49 -6.96 0.43
C ASP A 31 -5.09 -6.47 0.78
N LEU A 32 -4.95 -5.15 0.91
CA LEU A 32 -3.69 -4.45 1.05
C LEU A 32 -3.58 -3.82 2.44
N ASN A 33 -2.44 -4.01 3.08
CA ASN A 33 -2.17 -3.39 4.37
C ASN A 33 -2.07 -1.87 4.20
N VAL A 34 -2.75 -1.13 5.07
CA VAL A 34 -2.55 0.32 5.24
C VAL A 34 -1.68 0.51 6.47
N ARG A 35 -0.54 1.16 6.32
CA ARG A 35 0.46 1.35 7.38
C ARG A 35 0.51 2.79 7.88
N ALA A 36 0.98 2.95 9.11
CA ALA A 36 1.22 4.28 9.71
C ALA A 36 2.39 5.04 9.03
N GLY A 37 3.25 4.33 8.29
CA GLY A 37 4.41 4.91 7.60
C GLY A 37 4.91 4.02 6.46
N PRO A 38 5.84 4.52 5.64
CA PRO A 38 6.35 3.84 4.45
C PRO A 38 7.41 2.79 4.81
N GLY A 39 6.96 1.58 5.16
CA GLY A 39 7.86 0.46 5.42
C GLY A 39 7.32 -0.57 6.41
N PRO A 40 7.90 -1.77 6.46
CA PRO A 40 7.47 -2.85 7.34
C PRO A 40 7.74 -2.61 8.83
N GLN A 41 8.60 -1.65 9.16
CA GLN A 41 8.82 -1.17 10.52
C GLN A 41 7.60 -0.43 11.10
N TYR A 42 6.72 0.10 10.24
CA TYR A 42 5.53 0.79 10.67
C TYR A 42 4.37 -0.19 10.89
N PRO A 43 3.57 0.01 11.94
CA PRO A 43 2.43 -0.84 12.22
C PRO A 43 1.39 -0.75 11.09
N VAL A 44 0.71 -1.87 10.86
CA VAL A 44 -0.52 -1.91 10.05
C VAL A 44 -1.64 -1.28 10.87
N ILE A 45 -2.26 -0.24 10.33
CA ILE A 45 -3.35 0.53 10.97
C ILE A 45 -4.71 0.25 10.33
N GLY A 46 -4.72 -0.42 9.19
CA GLY A 46 -5.94 -0.76 8.46
C GLY A 46 -5.70 -1.70 7.30
N VAL A 47 -6.77 -2.00 6.58
CA VAL A 47 -6.76 -2.81 5.36
C VAL A 47 -7.60 -2.11 4.31
N LEU A 48 -7.01 -1.89 3.14
CA LEU A 48 -7.71 -1.48 1.93
C LEU A 48 -8.14 -2.77 1.23
N ALA A 49 -9.42 -3.13 1.32
CA ALA A 49 -9.94 -4.38 0.77
C ALA A 49 -9.79 -4.43 -0.76
N ALA A 50 -9.70 -5.63 -1.33
CA ALA A 50 -9.68 -5.80 -2.78
C ALA A 50 -10.89 -5.11 -3.44
N GLY A 51 -10.67 -4.29 -4.46
CA GLY A 51 -11.69 -3.49 -5.13
C GLY A 51 -12.10 -2.22 -4.40
N GLN A 52 -11.64 -1.99 -3.16
CA GLN A 52 -11.92 -0.77 -2.42
C GLN A 52 -11.09 0.38 -3.00
N SER A 53 -11.75 1.52 -3.19
CA SER A 53 -11.12 2.76 -3.64
C SER A 53 -10.57 3.57 -2.46
N ALA A 54 -9.47 4.28 -2.69
CA ALA A 54 -8.89 5.28 -1.80
C ALA A 54 -8.41 6.49 -2.63
N THR A 55 -8.27 7.65 -2.00
CA THR A 55 -7.67 8.82 -2.64
C THR A 55 -6.16 8.78 -2.45
N LEU A 56 -5.39 8.78 -3.55
CA LEU A 56 -3.94 8.86 -3.53
C LEU A 56 -3.51 10.32 -3.38
N ASN A 57 -2.77 10.62 -2.32
CA ASN A 57 -2.32 11.97 -2.03
C ASN A 57 -0.91 12.25 -2.57
N GLY A 58 -0.09 11.21 -2.74
CA GLY A 58 1.25 11.34 -3.30
C GLY A 58 2.13 10.12 -3.04
N CYS A 59 3.30 10.10 -3.67
CA CYS A 59 4.29 9.02 -3.51
C CYS A 59 5.66 9.58 -3.13
N ILE A 60 6.44 8.79 -2.39
CA ILE A 60 7.84 9.14 -2.10
C ILE A 60 8.67 8.93 -3.36
N GLU A 61 9.52 9.91 -3.69
CA GLU A 61 10.43 9.79 -4.83
C GLU A 61 11.41 8.62 -4.66
N GLY A 62 11.62 7.83 -5.73
CA GLY A 62 12.49 6.65 -5.70
C GLY A 62 11.98 5.49 -4.84
N SER A 63 10.76 5.56 -4.34
CA SER A 63 10.14 4.56 -3.47
C SER A 63 8.82 4.04 -4.05
N LYS A 64 8.41 2.85 -3.60
CA LYS A 64 7.11 2.24 -3.91
C LYS A 64 6.05 2.56 -2.87
N TRP A 65 6.34 3.44 -1.91
CA TRP A 65 5.38 3.86 -0.90
C TRP A 65 4.62 5.11 -1.33
N CYS A 66 3.30 5.01 -1.29
CA CYS A 66 2.41 6.13 -1.52
C CYS A 66 1.48 6.33 -0.34
N THR A 67 1.12 7.59 -0.09
CA THR A 67 0.19 7.96 0.96
C THR A 67 -1.21 8.13 0.39
N ILE A 68 -2.19 7.61 1.13
CA ILE A 68 -3.62 7.73 0.82
C ILE A 68 -4.33 8.54 1.90
N ALA A 69 -5.47 9.13 1.53
CA ALA A 69 -6.37 9.76 2.47
C ALA A 69 -6.93 8.75 3.47
N GLU A 70 -6.83 9.07 4.75
CA GLU A 70 -7.35 8.31 5.90
C GLU A 70 -7.96 9.28 6.90
N ALA A 71 -8.81 8.79 7.80
CA ALA A 71 -9.57 9.64 8.74
C ALA A 71 -8.67 10.56 9.60
N ASP A 72 -7.50 10.07 10.02
CA ASP A 72 -6.52 10.81 10.82
C ASP A 72 -5.35 11.39 9.98
N GLY A 73 -5.48 11.31 8.65
CA GLY A 73 -4.72 12.14 7.72
C GLY A 73 -3.50 11.49 7.06
N LYS A 74 -3.06 10.27 7.42
CA LYS A 74 -1.94 9.59 6.72
C LYS A 74 -2.00 8.06 6.83
N GLY A 75 -2.47 7.39 5.77
CA GLY A 75 -2.21 5.97 5.54
C GLY A 75 -1.15 5.78 4.46
N TRP A 76 -0.39 4.70 4.53
CA TRP A 76 0.63 4.34 3.54
C TRP A 76 0.33 2.97 2.94
N VAL A 77 0.43 2.88 1.62
CA VAL A 77 0.22 1.67 0.83
C VAL A 77 1.36 1.45 -0.16
N TYR A 78 1.57 0.19 -0.52
CA TYR A 78 2.60 -0.20 -1.49
C TYR A 78 2.04 -0.12 -2.92
N SER A 79 2.70 0.66 -3.79
CA SER A 79 2.17 1.09 -5.08
C SER A 79 2.04 -0.03 -6.12
N ASP A 80 2.64 -1.20 -5.88
CA ASP A 80 2.47 -2.39 -6.75
C ASP A 80 1.08 -3.02 -6.61
N TYR A 81 0.33 -2.70 -5.55
CA TYR A 81 -0.97 -3.31 -5.25
C TYR A 81 -2.15 -2.35 -5.35
N VAL A 82 -1.94 -1.17 -5.90
CA VAL A 82 -3.00 -0.21 -6.21
C VAL A 82 -2.95 0.18 -7.68
N THR A 83 -4.12 0.33 -8.29
CA THR A 83 -4.28 0.77 -9.68
C THR A 83 -4.97 2.12 -9.73
N GLY A 84 -4.54 2.99 -10.64
CA GLY A 84 -5.16 4.29 -10.91
C GLY A 84 -5.35 4.51 -12.40
N ASP A 85 -6.23 5.43 -12.76
CA ASP A 85 -6.36 5.91 -14.14
C ASP A 85 -5.38 7.07 -14.37
N PHE A 86 -4.48 6.90 -15.33
CA PHE A 86 -3.53 7.94 -15.73
C PHE A 86 -3.71 8.21 -17.22
N GLY A 87 -4.49 9.24 -17.53
CA GLY A 87 -4.76 9.64 -18.92
C GLY A 87 -5.61 8.63 -19.69
N GLY A 88 -6.61 8.01 -19.04
CA GLY A 88 -7.49 7.01 -19.64
C GLY A 88 -6.90 5.60 -19.71
N SER A 89 -5.71 5.39 -19.13
CA SER A 89 -5.08 4.08 -19.00
C SER A 89 -5.04 3.67 -17.53
N ARG A 90 -5.72 2.57 -17.20
CA ARG A 90 -5.66 1.97 -15.89
C ARG A 90 -4.39 1.15 -15.73
N VAL A 91 -3.51 1.56 -14.82
CA VAL A 91 -2.22 0.88 -14.54
C VAL A 91 -1.95 0.82 -13.04
N VAL A 92 -1.09 -0.12 -12.62
CA VAL A 92 -0.56 -0.11 -11.25
C VAL A 92 0.26 1.15 -11.02
N VAL A 93 0.14 1.77 -9.84
CA VAL A 93 0.70 3.09 -9.56
C VAL A 93 2.23 3.12 -9.72
N THR A 94 2.94 2.03 -9.47
CA THR A 94 4.39 1.93 -9.73
C THR A 94 4.75 2.09 -11.20
N ARG A 95 3.91 1.62 -12.12
CA ARG A 95 4.13 1.65 -13.58
C ARG A 95 3.51 2.87 -14.26
N ARG A 96 3.10 3.87 -13.47
CA ARG A 96 2.50 5.12 -13.99
C ARG A 96 3.44 5.82 -14.96
N PRO A 97 2.90 6.58 -15.94
CA PRO A 97 3.73 7.37 -16.84
C PRO A 97 4.39 8.54 -16.08
N ALA A 98 5.56 8.99 -16.54
CA ALA A 98 6.35 10.01 -15.86
C ALA A 98 5.66 11.39 -15.80
N ASN A 99 4.70 11.64 -16.69
CA ASN A 99 3.87 12.84 -16.69
C ASN A 99 2.59 12.71 -15.85
N ALA A 100 2.42 11.61 -15.09
CA ALA A 100 1.35 11.52 -14.11
C ALA A 100 1.55 12.59 -13.03
N GLU A 101 0.59 13.49 -12.87
CA GLU A 101 0.62 14.62 -11.92
C GLU A 101 0.42 14.17 -10.45
N ILE A 102 1.11 13.12 -10.02
CA ILE A 102 1.08 12.64 -8.64
C ILE A 102 2.07 13.47 -7.82
N ALA A 103 1.60 14.03 -6.69
CA ALA A 103 2.47 14.77 -5.79
C ALA A 103 3.62 13.91 -5.26
N VAL A 104 4.82 14.49 -5.23
CA VAL A 104 5.97 13.90 -4.53
C VAL A 104 5.90 14.32 -3.07
N VAL A 105 5.85 13.34 -2.16
CA VAL A 105 5.82 13.59 -0.71
C VAL A 105 7.15 13.22 -0.07
N ALA A 106 7.55 13.98 0.95
CA ALA A 106 8.71 13.62 1.75
C ALA A 106 8.39 12.42 2.67
N PRO A 107 9.36 11.52 2.92
CA PRO A 107 9.21 10.52 3.96
C PRO A 107 8.99 11.20 5.33
N PRO A 108 8.22 10.59 6.25
CA PRO A 108 8.23 10.93 7.67
C PRO A 108 9.64 11.19 8.20
N THR A 109 9.80 12.18 9.08
CA THR A 109 11.12 12.55 9.65
C THR A 109 11.49 11.73 10.88
N ASP A 110 10.76 10.64 11.16
CA ASP A 110 11.13 9.75 12.25
C ASP A 110 12.34 8.90 11.86
N ASN A 111 13.16 8.56 12.84
CA ASN A 111 14.44 7.88 12.67
C ASN A 111 14.31 6.36 12.43
N ILE A 112 13.19 5.91 11.87
CA ILE A 112 12.85 4.47 11.71
C ILE A 112 13.22 3.95 10.30
N TYR A 113 13.79 4.78 9.43
CA TYR A 113 14.33 4.36 8.12
C TYR A 113 15.69 3.66 8.27
N THR A 114 15.68 2.40 8.70
CA THR A 114 16.83 1.52 8.47
C THR A 114 16.60 0.76 7.17
N THR A 115 17.24 1.21 6.10
CA THR A 115 17.12 0.64 4.75
C THR A 115 17.96 -0.64 4.58
N ASP A 116 18.70 -1.08 5.61
CA ASP A 116 19.79 -2.07 5.46
C ASP A 116 19.46 -3.52 5.88
N THR A 117 18.22 -3.83 6.28
CA THR A 117 17.89 -5.19 6.81
C THR A 117 17.12 -6.09 5.82
N TYR A 118 16.90 -5.65 4.58
CA TYR A 118 16.14 -6.46 3.61
C TYR A 118 16.97 -7.61 3.05
N THR A 119 16.53 -8.85 3.26
CA THR A 119 17.23 -10.05 2.77
C THR A 119 16.72 -10.56 1.42
N GLY A 120 15.74 -9.87 0.83
CA GLY A 120 15.12 -10.18 -0.46
C GLY A 120 13.89 -9.32 -0.73
N ALA A 121 13.17 -9.60 -1.82
CA ALA A 121 11.97 -8.89 -2.21
C ALA A 121 10.76 -9.83 -2.34
N ILE A 122 9.60 -9.37 -1.89
CA ILE A 122 8.30 -9.99 -2.12
C ILE A 122 7.87 -9.65 -3.55
N VAL A 123 7.58 -10.66 -4.36
CA VAL A 123 7.22 -10.47 -5.77
C VAL A 123 5.71 -10.51 -5.94
N SER A 124 5.14 -9.41 -6.45
CA SER A 124 3.75 -9.34 -6.93
C SER A 124 3.57 -10.21 -8.17
N ASN A 125 2.53 -11.06 -8.20
CA ASN A 125 2.19 -11.88 -9.37
C ASN A 125 0.75 -11.56 -9.78
N ASP A 126 0.52 -11.46 -11.09
CA ASP A 126 -0.78 -11.11 -11.68
C ASP A 126 -1.70 -12.34 -11.89
N ASP A 127 -1.26 -13.54 -11.48
CA ASP A 127 -2.00 -14.79 -11.69
C ASP A 127 -3.14 -14.96 -10.66
N ALA A 128 -4.31 -15.38 -11.14
CA ALA A 128 -5.40 -15.85 -10.29
C ALA A 128 -4.94 -17.01 -9.41
N ILE A 129 -5.29 -16.95 -8.13
CA ILE A 129 -4.81 -17.82 -7.06
C ILE A 129 -5.99 -18.37 -6.29
N ASP A 130 -5.87 -19.63 -5.87
CA ASP A 130 -6.67 -20.20 -4.79
C ASP A 130 -6.21 -19.57 -3.46
N SER A 131 -6.67 -18.34 -3.20
CA SER A 131 -6.67 -17.83 -1.83
C SER A 131 -7.59 -18.70 -0.99
N ILE A 132 -7.23 -18.90 0.28
CA ILE A 132 -8.12 -19.61 1.19
C ILE A 132 -8.98 -18.62 1.96
N GLY A 133 -10.18 -19.09 2.32
CA GLY A 133 -10.94 -18.44 3.38
C GLY A 133 -10.16 -18.44 4.70
N ARG A 134 -10.69 -17.71 5.69
CA ARG A 134 -10.13 -17.66 7.04
C ARG A 134 -9.84 -19.09 7.54
N PRO A 135 -8.60 -19.39 7.97
CA PRO A 135 -8.24 -20.72 8.46
C PRO A 135 -8.97 -21.04 9.77
N LEU A 136 -9.00 -22.32 10.13
CA LEU A 136 -9.55 -22.78 11.41
C LEU A 136 -8.85 -22.07 12.59
N ALA A 137 -9.58 -21.82 13.67
CA ALA A 137 -9.08 -21.10 14.84
C ALA A 137 -7.84 -21.77 15.48
N GLU A 138 -7.75 -23.10 15.38
CA GLU A 138 -6.62 -23.90 15.86
C GLU A 138 -5.31 -23.52 15.14
N VAL A 139 -5.37 -23.27 13.83
CA VAL A 139 -4.22 -22.85 13.02
C VAL A 139 -3.74 -21.47 13.47
N GLY A 140 -4.67 -20.53 13.67
CA GLY A 140 -4.34 -19.19 14.19
C GLY A 140 -3.73 -19.23 15.58
N THR A 141 -4.30 -20.06 16.47
CA THR A 141 -3.76 -20.29 17.83
C THR A 141 -2.37 -20.89 17.78
N TYR A 142 -2.14 -21.88 16.92
CA TYR A 142 -0.83 -22.51 16.77
C TYR A 142 0.23 -21.50 16.33
N VAL A 143 -0.04 -20.72 15.27
CA VAL A 143 0.88 -19.70 14.76
C VAL A 143 1.16 -18.63 15.83
N ALA A 144 0.14 -18.17 16.56
CA ALA A 144 0.31 -17.18 17.62
C ALA A 144 1.15 -17.69 18.80
N THR A 145 1.00 -18.97 19.18
CA THR A 145 1.72 -19.58 20.31
C THR A 145 3.13 -20.05 19.94
N HIS A 146 3.40 -20.28 18.66
CA HIS A 146 4.70 -20.72 18.14
C HIS A 146 5.35 -19.61 17.30
N ARG A 147 5.39 -18.39 17.85
CA ARG A 147 5.96 -17.24 17.13
C ARG A 147 7.45 -17.45 16.84
N VAL A 148 7.86 -17.05 15.63
CA VAL A 148 9.26 -17.03 15.20
C VAL A 148 9.72 -15.61 14.88
N ASP A 149 11.04 -15.42 14.76
CA ASP A 149 11.61 -14.14 14.38
C ASP A 149 11.17 -13.75 12.97
N PRO A 150 10.68 -12.51 12.76
CA PRO A 150 10.27 -12.06 11.44
C PRO A 150 11.44 -11.91 10.47
N VAL A 151 11.20 -12.29 9.22
CA VAL A 151 12.07 -11.95 8.09
C VAL A 151 11.61 -10.62 7.51
N TYR A 152 12.55 -9.70 7.28
CA TYR A 152 12.25 -8.42 6.65
C TYR A 152 12.60 -8.47 5.17
N LEU A 153 11.60 -8.20 4.33
CA LEU A 153 11.71 -8.22 2.87
C LEU A 153 11.22 -6.89 2.30
N ASP A 154 11.82 -6.45 1.21
CA ASP A 154 11.25 -5.35 0.43
C ASP A 154 9.91 -5.79 -0.16
N GLY A 155 8.92 -4.92 -0.17
CA GLY A 155 7.56 -5.26 -0.57
C GLY A 155 6.55 -5.27 0.58
N GLU A 156 5.31 -5.63 0.21
CA GLU A 156 4.19 -5.74 1.14
C GLU A 156 3.66 -7.17 1.21
N VAL A 157 3.24 -7.58 2.41
CA VAL A 157 2.69 -8.92 2.68
C VAL A 157 1.22 -8.93 2.32
N VAL A 158 0.92 -9.43 1.13
CA VAL A 158 -0.43 -9.59 0.61
C VAL A 158 -0.66 -11.01 0.10
N THR A 159 -1.92 -11.39 -0.05
CA THR A 159 -2.28 -12.66 -0.68
C THR A 159 -1.80 -12.66 -2.14
N GLY A 160 -1.18 -13.75 -2.58
CA GLY A 160 -0.66 -13.94 -3.95
C GLY A 160 0.79 -13.56 -4.20
N ALA A 161 1.36 -12.78 -3.30
CA ALA A 161 2.78 -12.49 -3.33
C ALA A 161 3.60 -13.79 -3.18
N THR A 162 4.70 -13.88 -3.91
CA THR A 162 5.64 -15.00 -3.82
C THR A 162 6.83 -14.61 -2.95
N LEU A 163 7.20 -15.49 -2.02
CA LEU A 163 8.36 -15.31 -1.14
C LEU A 163 9.64 -15.87 -1.77
N PRO A 164 10.80 -15.20 -1.61
CA PRO A 164 12.11 -15.72 -2.01
C PRO A 164 12.38 -17.10 -1.40
N ASP A 165 13.12 -17.95 -2.11
CA ASP A 165 13.54 -19.29 -1.65
C ASP A 165 14.40 -19.26 -0.38
N THR A 166 15.09 -18.14 -0.12
CA THR A 166 15.86 -17.87 1.10
C THR A 166 15.02 -17.82 2.38
N VAL A 167 13.70 -17.65 2.27
CA VAL A 167 12.81 -17.57 3.44
C VAL A 167 12.46 -18.97 3.95
N GLU A 168 12.85 -19.29 5.17
CA GLU A 168 12.47 -20.57 5.79
C GLU A 168 10.98 -20.59 6.18
N LEU A 169 10.29 -21.66 5.79
CA LEU A 169 8.87 -21.86 6.08
C LEU A 169 8.69 -22.87 7.23
N ARG A 170 7.85 -22.54 8.22
CA ARG A 170 7.60 -23.37 9.40
C ARG A 170 6.39 -24.28 9.21
N GLU A 171 6.48 -25.51 9.71
CA GLU A 171 5.38 -26.48 9.62
C GLU A 171 4.27 -26.16 10.62
N ILE A 172 3.03 -26.43 10.22
CA ILE A 172 1.87 -26.49 11.12
C ILE A 172 1.45 -27.96 11.15
N PRO A 173 1.36 -28.61 12.34
CA PRO A 173 0.92 -29.99 12.45
C PRO A 173 -0.42 -30.22 11.76
N ASP A 174 -0.53 -31.33 11.03
CA ASP A 174 -1.75 -31.78 10.35
C ASP A 174 -2.40 -30.74 9.41
N TYR A 175 -1.59 -29.84 8.85
CA TYR A 175 -2.06 -28.77 7.98
C TYR A 175 -1.25 -28.66 6.68
N ARG A 176 -1.94 -28.42 5.57
CA ARG A 176 -1.33 -28.39 4.22
C ARG A 176 -0.40 -27.20 3.97
N TYR A 177 -0.59 -26.10 4.69
CA TYR A 177 0.17 -24.87 4.52
C TYR A 177 1.22 -24.70 5.60
N ARG A 178 2.28 -23.98 5.23
CA ARG A 178 3.33 -23.54 6.16
C ARG A 178 3.03 -22.12 6.64
N TYR A 179 3.71 -21.67 7.68
CA TYR A 179 3.66 -20.27 8.11
C TYR A 179 5.04 -19.63 8.18
N VAL A 180 5.03 -18.30 8.12
CA VAL A 180 6.19 -17.45 8.33
C VAL A 180 5.74 -16.10 8.87
N TYR A 181 6.62 -15.41 9.58
CA TYR A 181 6.47 -14.00 9.91
C TYR A 181 7.31 -13.18 8.94
N VAL A 182 6.66 -12.38 8.09
CA VAL A 182 7.33 -11.48 7.15
C VAL A 182 6.89 -10.06 7.46
N ASN A 183 7.81 -9.12 7.58
CA ASN A 183 7.48 -7.70 7.80
C ASN A 183 6.53 -7.49 9.00
N ASN A 184 6.78 -8.24 10.09
CA ASN A 184 5.96 -8.35 11.31
C ASN A 184 4.55 -8.95 11.16
N GLN A 185 4.21 -9.45 9.97
CA GLN A 185 2.91 -10.04 9.67
C GLN A 185 3.01 -11.57 9.58
N PRO A 186 2.17 -12.33 10.29
CA PRO A 186 2.05 -13.77 10.07
C PRO A 186 1.32 -14.05 8.76
N ALA A 187 1.86 -14.97 7.96
CA ALA A 187 1.26 -15.39 6.69
C ALA A 187 1.29 -16.91 6.56
N LEU A 188 0.24 -17.46 5.95
CA LEU A 188 0.19 -18.84 5.47
C LEU A 188 0.69 -18.90 4.04
N VAL A 189 1.52 -19.90 3.76
CA VAL A 189 2.24 -20.04 2.50
C VAL A 189 2.07 -21.45 1.96
N ASP A 190 1.79 -21.54 0.66
CA ASP A 190 1.87 -22.79 -0.07
C ASP A 190 3.34 -23.22 -0.24
N PRO A 191 3.76 -24.38 0.31
CA PRO A 191 5.18 -24.77 0.30
C PRO A 191 5.72 -25.12 -1.09
N GLY A 192 4.85 -25.51 -2.05
CA GLY A 192 5.26 -25.87 -3.40
C GLY A 192 5.51 -24.65 -4.27
N THR A 193 4.68 -23.61 -4.13
CA THR A 193 4.74 -22.39 -4.94
C THR A 193 5.36 -21.20 -4.23
N ARG A 194 5.52 -21.27 -2.90
CA ARG A 194 5.94 -20.17 -2.02
C ARG A 194 5.04 -18.93 -2.07
N ARG A 195 3.81 -19.10 -2.55
CA ARG A 195 2.80 -18.04 -2.59
C ARG A 195 2.11 -17.89 -1.24
N ILE A 196 1.91 -16.65 -0.84
CA ILE A 196 1.08 -16.32 0.33
C ILE A 196 -0.37 -16.61 -0.03
N VAL A 197 -0.98 -17.57 0.68
CA VAL A 197 -2.38 -17.97 0.46
C VAL A 197 -3.34 -17.28 1.42
N TYR A 198 -2.81 -16.75 2.53
CA TYR A 198 -3.57 -16.02 3.53
C TYR A 198 -2.66 -15.15 4.39
N VAL A 199 -3.06 -13.90 4.64
CA VAL A 199 -2.38 -12.99 5.58
C VAL A 199 -3.19 -12.96 6.88
N MET A 200 -2.57 -13.31 8.00
CA MET A 200 -3.22 -13.31 9.30
C MET A 200 -3.30 -11.90 9.86
N ARG A 201 -4.46 -11.26 9.71
CA ARG A 201 -4.77 -9.91 10.20
C ARG A 201 -5.75 -9.96 11.36
#